data_AF-A0A9J6D2W0-F1
#
_entry.id   AF-A0A9J6D2W0-F1
#
_cell.length_a   1.000
_cell.length_b   1.000
_cell.length_c   1.000
_cell.angle_alpha   90.00
_cell.angle_beta   90.00
_cell.angle_gamma   90.00
#
_symmetry.space_group_name_H-M   'P 1'
#
loop_
_entity.id
_entity.type
_entity.pdbx_description
1 polymer ?
#
loop_
_entity_poly.entity_id
_entity_poly.type
_entity_poly.pdbx_seq_one_letter_code
_entity_poly.pdbx_strand_id
1 'polypeptide(L)'
;MWNVMKDNLVSSNAEGVERVERGGYAFLMESTSIDYVAQRRCELTQLRGLLDSKGYGIAMPQGSPYRSVLSSTILRLQESGILQTLKDRWWKVKDPVRRCPDDQAASRTDAVSELGLPKVGGVFVVLLAGLGLACLIAFAEFFFKARSSREKRRNASDRCLDIGTTGRCKCPQRSFLLFTQARTLKLLCYPHVMKLFWSG
;
A
#
# COMPACT_ATOMS: atom_id res chain seq x y z
N MET A 1 -14.24 -28.66 -13.50
CA MET A 1 -14.70 -27.33 -13.04
C MET A 1 -16.19 -27.12 -13.28
N TRP A 2 -16.70 -27.23 -14.53
CA TRP A 2 -18.12 -26.99 -14.85
C TRP A 2 -19.11 -27.94 -14.16
N ASN A 3 -18.80 -29.23 -14.05
CA ASN A 3 -19.69 -30.22 -13.40
C ASN A 3 -19.96 -29.89 -11.92
N VAL A 4 -18.93 -29.49 -11.17
CA VAL A 4 -19.06 -29.09 -9.75
C VAL A 4 -19.94 -27.85 -9.58
N MET A 5 -19.89 -26.93 -10.56
CA MET A 5 -20.68 -25.70 -10.54
C MET A 5 -22.16 -25.99 -10.76
N LYS A 6 -22.47 -26.94 -11.67
CA LYS A 6 -23.84 -27.32 -12.03
C LYS A 6 -24.61 -27.95 -10.88
N ASP A 7 -23.93 -28.76 -10.06
CA ASP A 7 -24.53 -29.43 -8.90
C ASP A 7 -24.76 -28.48 -7.70
N ASN A 8 -24.16 -27.28 -7.73
CA ASN A 8 -24.24 -26.27 -6.67
C ASN A 8 -24.98 -24.99 -7.10
N LEU A 9 -25.77 -25.05 -8.18
CA LEU A 9 -26.61 -23.94 -8.60
C LEU A 9 -27.83 -23.81 -7.70
N VAL A 10 -28.15 -22.57 -7.35
CA VAL A 10 -29.40 -22.20 -6.69
C VAL A 10 -30.46 -21.84 -7.73
N SER A 11 -31.72 -22.03 -7.37
CA SER A 11 -32.86 -21.78 -8.25
C SER A 11 -33.21 -20.30 -8.37
N SER A 12 -32.92 -19.53 -7.31
CA SER A 12 -33.29 -18.12 -7.17
C SER A 12 -32.15 -17.30 -6.59
N ASN A 13 -32.10 -16.02 -6.96
CA ASN A 13 -31.11 -15.07 -6.44
C ASN A 13 -31.23 -14.89 -4.92
N ALA A 14 -32.44 -14.95 -4.36
CA ALA A 14 -32.66 -14.81 -2.92
C ALA A 14 -32.06 -15.97 -2.13
N GLU A 15 -32.25 -17.20 -2.62
CA GLU A 15 -31.65 -18.42 -2.07
C GLU A 15 -30.12 -18.37 -2.16
N GLY A 16 -29.59 -17.86 -3.27
CA GLY A 16 -28.16 -17.63 -3.45
C GLY A 16 -27.57 -16.68 -2.41
N VAL A 17 -28.23 -15.55 -2.15
CA VAL A 17 -27.80 -14.57 -1.15
C VAL A 17 -27.78 -15.18 0.25
N GLU A 18 -28.86 -15.86 0.65
CA GLU A 18 -28.94 -16.50 1.97
C GLU A 18 -27.86 -17.57 2.15
N ARG A 19 -27.55 -18.33 1.09
CA ARG A 19 -26.49 -19.34 1.14
C ARG A 19 -25.09 -18.72 1.27
N VAL A 20 -24.86 -17.55 0.69
CA VAL A 20 -23.60 -16.80 0.89
C VAL A 20 -23.50 -16.28 2.32
N GLU A 21 -24.60 -15.76 2.90
CA GLU A 21 -24.64 -15.30 4.31
C GLU A 21 -24.28 -16.42 5.29
N ARG A 22 -24.68 -17.67 5.01
CA ARG A 22 -24.29 -18.85 5.82
C ARG A 22 -22.81 -19.22 5.72
N GLY A 23 -22.06 -18.64 4.78
CA GLY A 23 -20.62 -18.82 4.60
C GLY A 23 -20.22 -20.01 3.71
N GLY A 24 -18.95 -20.01 3.27
CA GLY A 24 -18.36 -21.12 2.48
C GLY A 24 -18.86 -21.23 1.04
N TYR A 25 -19.62 -20.25 0.55
CA TYR A 25 -20.20 -20.22 -0.79
C TYR A 25 -19.97 -18.85 -1.44
N ALA A 26 -19.66 -18.84 -2.74
CA ALA A 26 -19.57 -17.63 -3.54
C ALA A 26 -20.66 -17.68 -4.62
N PHE A 27 -21.49 -16.66 -4.67
CA PHE A 27 -22.58 -16.56 -5.63
C PHE A 27 -22.30 -15.47 -6.65
N LEU A 28 -22.55 -15.80 -7.92
CA LEU A 28 -22.46 -14.85 -9.03
C LEU A 28 -23.87 -14.42 -9.41
N MET A 29 -24.13 -13.13 -9.37
CA MET A 29 -25.37 -12.53 -9.86
C MET A 29 -25.05 -11.26 -10.64
N GLU A 30 -26.09 -10.63 -11.19
CA GLU A 30 -25.96 -9.37 -11.90
C GLU A 30 -25.42 -8.24 -11.00
N SER A 31 -24.52 -7.42 -11.53
CA SER A 31 -23.82 -6.36 -10.78
C SER A 31 -24.77 -5.38 -10.08
N THR A 32 -25.84 -4.95 -10.74
CA THR A 32 -26.86 -4.06 -10.16
C THR A 32 -27.57 -4.69 -8.97
N SER A 33 -27.81 -6.00 -9.01
CA SER A 33 -28.43 -6.74 -7.91
C SER A 33 -27.46 -6.89 -6.73
N ILE A 34 -26.17 -7.12 -7.00
CA ILE A 34 -25.12 -7.15 -5.97
C ILE A 34 -25.04 -5.80 -5.27
N ASP A 35 -24.91 -4.70 -6.03
CA ASP A 35 -24.82 -3.34 -5.49
C ASP A 35 -26.01 -3.02 -4.57
N TYR A 36 -27.21 -3.47 -4.95
CA TYR A 36 -28.44 -3.26 -4.17
C TYR A 36 -28.42 -3.97 -2.82
N VAL A 37 -27.98 -5.24 -2.82
CA VAL A 37 -27.96 -6.10 -1.63
C VAL A 37 -26.81 -5.70 -0.72
N ALA A 38 -25.62 -5.45 -1.26
CA ALA A 38 -24.43 -5.04 -0.51
C ALA A 38 -24.66 -3.73 0.27
N GLN A 39 -25.43 -2.78 -0.29
CA GLN A 39 -25.78 -1.55 0.42
C GLN A 39 -26.74 -1.75 1.61
N ARG A 40 -27.41 -2.90 1.71
CA ARG A 40 -28.40 -3.23 2.76
C ARG A 40 -27.93 -4.30 3.72
N ARG A 41 -27.00 -5.16 3.29
CA ARG A 41 -26.48 -6.32 4.02
C ARG A 41 -24.96 -6.16 4.15
N CYS A 42 -24.52 -5.55 5.25
CA CYS A 42 -23.11 -5.20 5.46
C CYS A 42 -22.21 -6.40 5.76
N GLU A 43 -22.81 -7.57 6.04
CA GLU A 43 -22.09 -8.83 6.22
C GLU A 43 -21.58 -9.39 4.89
N LEU A 44 -22.15 -8.93 3.77
CA LEU A 44 -21.79 -9.37 2.43
C LEU A 44 -20.74 -8.43 1.83
N THR A 45 -19.67 -9.01 1.30
CA THR A 45 -18.63 -8.28 0.60
C THR A 45 -18.59 -8.71 -0.86
N GLN A 46 -18.48 -7.73 -1.76
CA GLN A 46 -18.27 -8.04 -3.16
C GLN A 46 -16.81 -8.44 -3.38
N LEU A 47 -16.59 -9.70 -3.76
CA LEU A 47 -15.29 -10.18 -4.21
C LEU A 47 -15.12 -9.90 -5.71
N ARG A 48 -14.00 -9.25 -6.06
CA ARG A 48 -13.60 -8.90 -7.45
C ARG A 48 -14.52 -7.87 -8.15
N GLY A 49 -14.01 -7.34 -9.26
CA GLY A 49 -14.76 -6.40 -10.12
C GLY A 49 -15.81 -7.08 -10.99
N LEU A 50 -16.42 -6.32 -11.89
CA LEU A 50 -17.41 -6.84 -12.84
C LEU A 50 -16.74 -7.84 -13.80
N LEU A 51 -17.30 -9.05 -13.87
CA LEU A 51 -16.86 -10.08 -14.82
C LEU A 51 -17.30 -9.79 -16.26
N ASP A 52 -18.43 -9.07 -16.40
CA ASP A 52 -19.07 -8.77 -17.67
C ASP A 52 -19.82 -7.43 -17.58
N SER A 53 -19.94 -6.73 -18.71
CA SER A 53 -20.67 -5.48 -18.83
C SER A 53 -21.90 -5.69 -19.71
N LYS A 54 -23.01 -6.04 -19.07
CA LYS A 54 -24.33 -6.14 -19.70
C LYS A 54 -25.18 -4.93 -19.35
N GLY A 55 -26.06 -4.56 -20.29
CA GLY A 55 -26.99 -3.45 -20.14
C GLY A 55 -28.42 -3.89 -20.39
N TYR A 56 -29.37 -3.24 -19.71
CA TYR A 56 -30.80 -3.44 -19.95
C TYR A 56 -31.28 -2.62 -21.14
N GLY A 57 -32.22 -3.18 -21.91
CA GLY A 57 -32.88 -2.50 -23.01
C GLY A 57 -34.39 -2.72 -22.97
N ILE A 58 -35.14 -1.75 -23.45
CA ILE A 58 -36.60 -1.84 -23.60
C ILE A 58 -36.87 -2.40 -24.99
N ALA A 59 -37.47 -3.59 -25.06
CA ALA A 59 -37.83 -4.24 -26.32
C ALA A 59 -39.16 -3.71 -26.86
N MET A 60 -39.23 -3.55 -28.18
CA MET A 60 -40.45 -3.18 -28.91
C MET A 60 -40.62 -4.08 -30.13
N PRO A 61 -41.87 -4.30 -30.60
CA PRO A 61 -42.13 -4.99 -31.86
C PRO A 61 -41.36 -4.36 -33.03
N GLN A 62 -40.94 -5.19 -33.97
CA GLN A 62 -40.29 -4.69 -35.19
C GLN A 62 -41.24 -3.76 -35.95
N GLY A 63 -40.71 -2.64 -36.44
CA GLY A 63 -41.50 -1.63 -37.15
C GLY A 63 -42.29 -0.65 -36.27
N SER A 64 -42.16 -0.71 -34.94
CA SER A 64 -42.88 0.24 -34.07
C SER A 64 -42.40 1.70 -34.31
N PRO A 65 -43.30 2.67 -34.50
CA PRO A 65 -42.92 4.08 -34.71
C PRO A 65 -42.29 4.71 -33.45
N TYR A 66 -42.51 4.14 -32.26
CA TYR A 66 -42.01 4.63 -30.99
C TYR A 66 -40.53 4.36 -30.73
N ARG A 67 -39.91 3.44 -31.49
CA ARG A 67 -38.52 3.02 -31.25
C ARG A 67 -37.55 4.19 -31.35
N SER A 68 -37.65 5.00 -32.40
CA SER A 68 -36.75 6.15 -32.63
C SER A 68 -36.93 7.24 -31.56
N VAL A 69 -38.18 7.53 -31.21
CA VAL A 69 -38.54 8.53 -30.20
C VAL A 69 -38.06 8.10 -28.82
N LEU A 70 -38.26 6.84 -28.44
CA LEU A 70 -37.80 6.36 -27.14
C LEU A 70 -36.27 6.32 -27.05
N SER A 71 -35.59 5.82 -28.08
CA SER A 71 -34.12 5.78 -28.09
C SER A 71 -33.50 7.16 -27.96
N SER A 72 -34.02 8.17 -28.69
CA SER A 72 -33.53 9.55 -28.57
C SER A 72 -33.82 10.16 -27.20
N THR A 73 -35.00 9.90 -26.62
CA THR A 73 -35.36 10.41 -25.29
C THR A 73 -34.47 9.79 -24.20
N ILE A 74 -34.18 8.49 -24.26
CA ILE A 74 -33.28 7.82 -23.32
C ILE A 74 -31.87 8.41 -23.39
N LEU A 75 -31.36 8.66 -24.60
CA LEU A 75 -30.04 9.30 -24.76
C LEU A 75 -30.01 10.69 -24.13
N ARG A 76 -31.07 11.49 -24.30
CA ARG A 76 -31.19 12.81 -23.64
C ARG A 76 -31.26 12.70 -22.12
N LEU A 77 -31.94 11.70 -21.57
CA LEU A 77 -32.01 11.44 -20.12
C LEU A 77 -30.66 10.97 -19.54
N GLN A 78 -29.87 10.26 -20.34
CA GLN A 78 -28.52 9.85 -19.97
C GLN A 78 -27.55 11.03 -20.02
N GLU A 79 -27.60 11.86 -21.07
CA GLU A 79 -26.80 13.08 -21.23
C GLU A 79 -27.09 14.10 -20.11
N SER A 80 -28.36 14.25 -19.71
CA SER A 80 -28.76 15.12 -18.60
C SER A 80 -28.43 14.57 -17.21
N GLY A 81 -27.97 13.33 -17.10
CA GLY A 81 -27.62 12.69 -15.82
C GLY A 81 -28.82 12.33 -14.93
N ILE A 82 -30.05 12.51 -15.40
CA ILE A 82 -31.27 12.17 -14.64
C ILE A 82 -31.29 10.67 -14.29
N LEU A 83 -30.82 9.82 -15.21
CA LEU A 83 -30.80 8.38 -14.99
C LEU A 83 -29.88 7.98 -13.81
N GLN A 84 -28.75 8.67 -13.64
CA GLN A 84 -27.85 8.44 -12.49
C GLN A 84 -28.49 8.90 -11.18
N THR A 85 -29.17 10.06 -11.21
CA THR A 85 -29.91 10.56 -10.05
C THR A 85 -31.01 9.60 -9.62
N LEU A 86 -31.71 8.98 -10.59
CA LEU A 86 -32.71 7.96 -10.32
C LEU A 86 -32.07 6.69 -9.76
N LYS A 87 -30.96 6.21 -10.34
CA LYS A 87 -30.22 5.06 -9.81
C LYS A 87 -29.85 5.29 -8.34
N ASP A 88 -29.24 6.43 -8.03
CA ASP A 88 -28.85 6.79 -6.67
C ASP A 88 -30.04 6.85 -5.72
N ARG A 89 -31.17 7.40 -6.17
CA ARG A 89 -32.39 7.50 -5.35
C ARG A 89 -32.95 6.13 -4.96
N TRP A 90 -32.88 5.14 -5.86
CA TRP A 90 -33.49 3.82 -5.68
C TRP A 90 -32.54 2.79 -5.08
N TRP A 91 -31.26 2.84 -5.42
CA TRP A 91 -30.25 1.92 -4.90
C TRP A 91 -29.76 2.33 -3.52
N LYS A 92 -29.32 3.59 -3.34
CA LYS A 92 -28.72 4.07 -2.09
C LYS A 92 -29.75 4.14 -0.97
N VAL A 93 -29.40 3.56 0.18
CA VAL A 93 -30.22 3.63 1.40
C VAL A 93 -30.16 5.06 1.94
N LYS A 94 -31.31 5.72 2.09
CA LYS A 94 -31.36 7.10 2.60
C LYS A 94 -31.11 7.17 4.11
N ASP A 95 -31.50 6.14 4.84
CA ASP A 95 -31.39 6.08 6.30
C ASP A 95 -29.93 5.90 6.76
N PRO A 96 -29.36 6.84 7.54
CA PRO A 96 -27.96 6.78 7.95
C PRO A 96 -27.65 5.60 8.89
N VAL A 97 -28.65 5.10 9.64
CA VAL A 97 -28.50 3.95 10.55
C VAL A 97 -28.41 2.62 9.78
N ARG A 98 -28.95 2.57 8.56
CA ARG A 98 -28.98 1.35 7.71
C ARG A 98 -27.96 1.39 6.59
N ARG A 99 -27.21 2.49 6.43
CA ARG A 99 -26.08 2.50 5.53
C ARG A 99 -24.99 1.65 6.14
N CYS A 100 -24.52 0.67 5.39
CA CYS A 100 -23.22 0.11 5.67
C CYS A 100 -22.21 1.25 5.67
N PRO A 101 -21.23 1.26 6.59
CA PRO A 101 -20.03 2.06 6.39
C PRO A 101 -19.55 1.79 4.95
N ASP A 102 -19.04 2.80 4.24
CA ASP A 102 -18.56 2.61 2.88
C ASP A 102 -17.31 1.70 2.90
N ASP A 103 -17.55 0.40 3.05
CA ASP A 103 -16.58 -0.69 3.08
C ASP A 103 -16.18 -1.08 1.65
N GLN A 104 -16.58 -0.29 0.64
CA GLN A 104 -15.85 -0.23 -0.63
C GLN A 104 -14.40 0.25 -0.44
N ALA A 105 -14.09 0.72 0.77
CA ALA A 105 -12.73 0.83 1.28
C ALA A 105 -12.12 -0.52 1.70
N ALA A 106 -12.89 -1.45 2.26
CA ALA A 106 -12.38 -2.69 2.85
C ALA A 106 -12.12 -3.84 1.83
N SER A 107 -12.72 -3.81 0.63
CA SER A 107 -12.57 -4.89 -0.37
C SER A 107 -11.82 -4.53 -1.65
N ARG A 108 -11.34 -3.28 -1.77
CA ARG A 108 -10.12 -3.03 -2.54
C ARG A 108 -8.97 -3.13 -1.56
N THR A 109 -7.95 -3.87 -1.93
CA THR A 109 -6.69 -4.09 -1.20
C THR A 109 -5.98 -2.85 -0.66
N ASP A 110 -6.50 -1.63 -0.82
CA ASP A 110 -5.79 -0.38 -0.56
C ASP A 110 -6.72 0.80 -0.23
N ALA A 111 -7.75 0.64 0.59
CA ALA A 111 -8.23 1.83 1.31
C ALA A 111 -7.43 1.99 2.60
N VAL A 112 -6.51 2.92 2.47
CA VAL A 112 -5.90 3.67 3.53
C VAL A 112 -6.99 4.20 4.45
N SER A 113 -7.37 3.44 5.48
CA SER A 113 -7.80 4.05 6.74
C SER A 113 -6.74 5.08 7.09
N GLU A 114 -7.15 6.33 7.20
CA GLU A 114 -6.32 7.51 7.41
C GLU A 114 -5.04 7.21 8.18
N LEU A 115 -3.89 7.31 7.47
CA LEU A 115 -2.50 7.21 7.95
C LEU A 115 -2.30 6.65 9.36
N GLY A 116 -2.78 5.42 9.59
CA GLY A 116 -2.50 4.73 10.83
C GLY A 116 -1.00 4.55 10.96
N LEU A 117 -0.44 5.00 12.09
CA LEU A 117 0.90 4.68 12.62
C LEU A 117 1.47 3.30 12.21
N PRO A 118 0.69 2.20 12.08
CA PRO A 118 1.19 0.94 11.52
C PRO A 118 1.75 0.99 10.09
N LYS A 119 1.20 1.80 9.16
CA LYS A 119 1.73 1.87 7.77
C LYS A 119 2.97 2.75 7.64
N VAL A 120 3.16 3.74 8.52
CA VAL A 120 4.36 4.61 8.58
C VAL A 120 5.41 4.06 9.57
N GLY A 121 5.08 3.01 10.33
CA GLY A 121 5.99 2.37 11.28
C GLY A 121 7.30 1.88 10.65
N GLY A 122 7.26 1.44 9.38
CA GLY A 122 8.45 0.98 8.65
C GLY A 122 9.54 2.04 8.53
N VAL A 123 9.19 3.29 8.20
CA VAL A 123 10.18 4.37 8.05
C VAL A 123 10.78 4.78 9.40
N PHE A 124 9.98 4.78 10.47
CA PHE A 124 10.47 5.13 11.81
C PHE A 124 11.44 4.07 12.38
N VAL A 125 11.17 2.79 12.13
CA VAL A 125 12.06 1.68 12.54
C VAL A 125 13.41 1.77 11.82
N VAL A 126 13.41 2.05 10.51
CA VAL A 126 14.65 2.20 9.73
C VAL A 126 15.49 3.40 10.24
N LEU A 127 14.85 4.52 10.57
CA LEU A 127 15.52 5.70 11.14
C LEU A 127 16.16 5.39 12.51
N LEU A 128 15.43 4.74 13.42
CA LEU A 128 15.95 4.38 14.74
C LEU A 128 17.10 3.36 14.65
N ALA A 129 16.97 2.35 13.78
CA ALA A 129 18.02 1.37 13.56
C ALA A 129 19.29 2.02 12.98
N GLY A 130 19.15 2.93 12.02
CA GLY A 130 20.26 3.69 11.43
C GLY A 130 20.98 4.56 12.46
N LEU A 131 20.23 5.26 13.31
CA LEU A 131 20.80 6.06 14.40
C LEU A 131 21.55 5.20 15.42
N GLY A 132 20.95 4.07 15.83
CA GLY A 132 21.58 3.13 16.78
C GLY A 132 22.90 2.57 16.26
N LEU A 133 22.94 2.12 15.00
CA LEU A 133 24.15 1.58 14.39
C LEU A 133 25.25 2.66 14.26
N ALA A 134 24.89 3.88 13.88
CA ALA A 134 25.83 5.01 13.80
C ALA A 134 26.43 5.34 15.17
N CYS A 135 25.61 5.39 16.22
CA CYS A 135 26.08 5.61 17.59
C CYS A 135 27.01 4.49 18.06
N LEU A 136 26.69 3.22 17.80
CA LEU A 136 27.51 2.08 18.20
C LEU A 136 28.91 2.13 17.55
N ILE A 137 28.96 2.43 16.25
CA ILE A 137 30.24 2.57 15.51
C ILE A 137 31.08 3.72 16.12
N ALA A 138 30.47 4.87 16.41
CA ALA A 138 31.16 6.00 17.02
C ALA A 138 31.74 5.66 18.40
N PHE A 139 30.97 4.96 19.25
CA PHE A 139 31.45 4.49 20.55
C PHE A 139 32.59 3.47 20.40
N ALA A 140 32.45 2.49 19.50
CA ALA A 140 33.50 1.50 19.26
C ALA A 140 34.81 2.17 18.84
N GLU A 141 34.78 3.09 17.87
CA GLU A 141 35.96 3.84 17.44
C GLU A 141 36.57 4.67 18.58
N PHE A 142 35.74 5.28 19.43
CA PHE A 142 36.20 6.02 20.60
C PHE A 142 36.93 5.10 21.59
N PHE A 143 36.38 3.92 21.91
CA PHE A 143 37.02 2.96 22.81
C PHE A 143 38.31 2.38 22.24
N PHE A 144 38.34 2.01 20.94
CA PHE A 144 39.55 1.52 20.29
C PHE A 144 40.64 2.59 20.23
N LYS A 145 40.27 3.85 19.95
CA LYS A 145 41.21 4.98 19.91
C LYS A 145 41.70 5.36 21.31
N ALA A 146 40.82 5.38 22.31
CA ALA A 146 41.21 5.63 23.70
C ALA A 146 42.17 4.55 24.23
N ARG A 147 41.96 3.28 23.88
CA ARG A 147 42.87 2.17 24.24
C ARG A 147 44.20 2.26 23.48
N SER A 148 44.18 2.54 22.18
CA SER A 148 45.38 2.72 21.35
C SER A 148 46.20 3.97 21.74
N SER A 149 45.55 5.05 22.20
CA SER A 149 46.23 6.25 22.71
C SER A 149 46.93 6.02 24.05
N ARG A 150 46.48 5.07 24.88
CA ARG A 150 47.21 4.64 26.08
C ARG A 150 48.46 3.82 25.71
N GLU A 151 48.34 2.93 24.73
CA GLU A 151 49.46 2.14 24.18
C GLU A 151 50.53 3.04 23.50
N LYS A 152 50.09 4.01 22.68
CA LYS A 152 50.99 4.94 21.96
C LYS A 152 51.68 5.94 22.89
N ARG A 153 51.09 6.33 24.03
CA ARG A 153 51.80 7.15 25.03
C ARG A 153 52.91 6.38 25.74
N ARG A 154 52.73 5.07 25.97
CA ARG A 154 53.78 4.19 26.52
C ARG A 154 54.92 3.98 25.51
N ASN A 155 54.60 3.66 24.26
CA ASN A 155 55.58 3.52 23.16
C ASN A 155 56.14 4.84 22.60
N ALA A 156 55.67 6.00 23.07
CA ALA A 156 56.25 7.31 22.76
C ALA A 156 57.23 7.77 23.86
N SER A 157 57.05 7.33 25.11
CA SER A 157 58.03 7.56 26.18
C SER A 157 59.33 6.79 25.92
N ASP A 158 59.24 5.54 25.44
CA ASP A 158 60.44 4.73 25.13
C ASP A 158 61.17 5.22 23.87
N ARG A 159 60.48 5.88 22.92
CA ARG A 159 61.10 6.45 21.71
C ARG A 159 61.71 7.84 21.87
N CYS A 160 61.45 8.52 22.99
CA CYS A 160 62.05 9.81 23.28
C CYS A 160 63.43 9.71 23.95
N LEU A 161 63.85 8.53 24.42
CA LEU A 161 65.18 8.37 25.04
C LEU A 161 66.32 8.09 24.03
N ASP A 162 66.02 7.69 22.79
CA ASP A 162 67.04 7.26 21.81
C ASP A 162 67.38 8.28 20.71
N ILE A 163 66.77 9.47 20.68
CA ILE A 163 67.16 10.53 19.73
C ILE A 163 67.75 11.72 20.50
N GLY A 164 68.77 11.40 21.29
CA GLY A 164 69.80 12.36 21.68
C GLY A 164 70.73 12.57 20.48
N THR A 165 70.36 13.48 19.58
CA THR A 165 71.24 14.43 18.86
C THR A 165 70.55 14.94 17.58
N THR A 166 70.57 16.26 17.42
CA THR A 166 70.17 17.05 16.23
C THR A 166 68.68 17.29 15.96
N GLY A 167 68.13 18.24 16.73
CA GLY A 167 67.41 19.43 16.25
C GLY A 167 66.39 19.32 15.10
N ARG A 168 65.11 19.13 15.43
CA ARG A 168 63.94 19.96 15.01
C ARG A 168 62.65 19.29 15.49
N CYS A 169 62.07 19.80 16.57
CA CYS A 169 60.70 19.42 16.94
C CYS A 169 59.73 20.17 16.02
N LYS A 170 59.23 19.50 14.99
CA LYS A 170 58.09 20.00 14.20
C LYS A 170 56.82 19.42 14.81
N CYS A 171 56.00 20.28 15.42
CA CYS A 171 54.64 19.91 15.83
C CYS A 171 53.84 19.47 14.59
N PRO A 172 53.17 18.30 14.59
CA PRO A 172 52.26 17.95 13.52
C PRO A 172 50.92 18.64 13.79
N GLN A 173 50.72 19.77 13.12
CA GLN A 173 49.47 20.48 13.02
C GLN A 173 48.54 19.73 12.04
N ARG A 174 47.29 19.52 12.48
CA ARG A 174 46.06 19.36 11.67
C ARG A 174 46.06 18.33 10.52
N SER A 175 45.25 17.29 10.70
CA SER A 175 44.36 16.80 9.64
C SER A 175 43.11 16.19 10.28
N PHE A 176 42.15 17.06 10.58
CA PHE A 176 40.85 16.70 11.16
C PHE A 176 39.71 16.71 10.12
N LEU A 177 40.01 16.91 8.82
CA LEU A 177 38.98 17.11 7.80
C LEU A 177 38.98 16.10 6.64
N LEU A 178 39.87 15.10 6.62
CA LEU A 178 39.95 14.16 5.48
C LEU A 178 39.36 12.77 5.73
N PHE A 179 38.89 12.46 6.94
CA PHE A 179 38.35 11.12 7.24
C PHE A 179 36.85 10.94 7.01
N THR A 180 36.08 12.03 6.85
CA THR A 180 34.64 11.96 6.54
C THR A 180 34.32 11.81 5.06
N GLN A 181 35.28 12.06 4.14
CA GLN A 181 35.03 11.94 2.70
C GLN A 181 35.41 10.57 2.11
N ALA A 182 36.30 9.82 2.75
CA ALA A 182 36.81 8.55 2.20
C ALA A 182 35.92 7.33 2.47
N ARG A 183 35.00 7.39 3.47
CA ARG A 183 34.06 6.28 3.74
C ARG A 183 32.69 6.45 3.07
N THR A 184 32.27 7.68 2.76
CA THR A 184 31.03 7.94 2.03
C THR A 184 31.13 7.54 0.55
N LEU A 185 32.33 7.56 -0.05
CA LEU A 185 32.50 7.12 -1.44
C LEU A 185 32.45 5.59 -1.65
N LYS A 186 32.66 4.77 -0.61
CA LYS A 186 32.54 3.30 -0.73
C LYS A 186 31.09 2.79 -0.63
N LEU A 187 30.13 3.63 -0.26
CA LEU A 187 28.69 3.30 -0.26
C LEU A 187 27.99 3.61 -1.59
N LEU A 188 28.64 4.33 -2.50
CA LEU A 188 28.09 4.68 -3.82
C LEU A 188 28.38 3.65 -4.92
N CYS A 189 29.05 2.54 -4.60
CA CYS A 189 29.36 1.48 -5.57
C CYS A 189 28.85 0.10 -5.08
N TYR A 190 27.55 0.01 -4.80
CA TYR A 190 26.84 -1.27 -4.72
C TYR A 190 25.49 -1.14 -5.46
N PRO A 191 25.45 -1.34 -6.79
CA PRO A 191 24.22 -1.25 -7.57
C PRO A 191 23.25 -2.44 -7.33
N HIS A 192 23.49 -3.26 -6.30
CA HIS A 192 22.78 -4.53 -6.11
C HIS A 192 21.67 -4.52 -5.04
N VAL A 193 21.55 -3.46 -4.22
CA VAL A 193 20.54 -3.43 -3.13
C VAL A 193 19.27 -2.65 -3.51
N MET A 194 19.35 -1.73 -4.48
CA MET A 194 18.17 -0.93 -4.90
C MET A 194 17.19 -1.67 -5.83
N LYS A 195 17.59 -2.76 -6.48
CA LYS A 195 16.71 -3.54 -7.37
C LYS A 195 15.68 -4.42 -6.63
N LEU A 196 15.77 -4.55 -5.31
CA LEU A 196 14.83 -5.36 -4.51
C LEU A 196 13.69 -4.56 -3.87
N PHE A 197 13.73 -3.22 -3.92
CA PHE A 197 12.74 -2.38 -3.22
C PHE A 197 11.65 -1.77 -4.14
N TRP A 198 11.73 -1.97 -5.45
CA TRP A 198 10.77 -1.40 -6.43
C TRP A 198 10.11 -2.45 -7.34
N SER A 199 10.14 -3.73 -6.95
CA SER A 199 9.47 -4.82 -7.67
C SER A 199 8.65 -5.71 -6.73
N GLY A 200 7.89 -5.09 -5.84
CA GLY A 200 6.88 -5.72 -4.99
C GLY A 200 5.65 -4.83 -4.93
#